data_AF-A0A4C1X883-F1
#
_entry.id   AF-A0A4C1X883-F1
#
_cell.length_a   1.000
_cell.length_b   1.000
_cell.length_c   1.000
_cell.angle_alpha   90.00
_cell.angle_beta   90.00
_cell.angle_gamma   90.00
#
_symmetry.space_group_name_H-M   'P 1'
#
loop_
_entity.id
_entity.type
_entity.pdbx_description
1 polymer ?
#
loop_
_entity_poly.entity_id
_entity_poly.type
_entity_poly.pdbx_seq_one_letter_code
_entity_poly.pdbx_strand_id
1 'polypeptide(L)'
;MALNGVNLALVPAAAEAAWAAIYRRLGLSDDDLERQFTGPAFLAWLRMGNVRGWGGPLPDSWHRRQRNLQLAVTDYMLRLGMVPVLPAFAGHVPSALPGLYPNATFYRVNSWNKFGQNYCCALYLDPRDPLFKKLGRLFLEELTRNSGLGHVYTADPFNEVQFEGMTTDLVRAAAIAIVAAMRTVDDDAVWLLQNWMFVHDPLDWSLERVRALLEAPPPGRLLMLDLQAEQWPQYNLYDMYYGRPFIWCMLHNFGGTLGMFGDMARINRDVYAARVATNSTMIGIGLTPEGIYQNYVVYEMMLESAWRTRPIADLDAWTADYASRRYGCDATAGAWRYLLRSVYGSHGSNRVRGKYTVTRRPSLRLRPWAWYASYDLMAAWRGFVYATTKCRSLGFEHDLVDITRQALQYRADQLYLGVRRAVDADPWALNVTSLRFLDALEDMHKMLETNYAFSAADWLEGARAAASDHDEAFLYETNARYQITLWGPNGEVEDYACKQWAEVLQHYYIPRWRAFLQAAVTAEARGARFDERAVQDAVRASVETAFLSVNIDFAGSGDAPTVARQLYEKWAFVPGLDELPPGLAPWRSLHATATL
;
A
#
# COMPACT_ATOMS: atom_id res chain seq x y z
N MET A 1 -4.73 5.39 17.58
CA MET A 1 -3.99 6.65 17.27
C MET A 1 -3.57 7.36 18.55
N ALA A 2 -4.51 7.88 19.36
CA ALA A 2 -4.21 8.65 20.58
C ALA A 2 -3.26 7.93 21.56
N LEU A 3 -3.53 6.65 21.88
CA LEU A 3 -2.69 5.84 22.77
C LEU A 3 -1.23 5.69 22.29
N ASN A 4 -0.99 5.86 20.99
CA ASN A 4 0.34 5.77 20.38
C ASN A 4 1.00 7.16 20.20
N GLY A 5 0.40 8.23 20.73
CA GLY A 5 0.93 9.59 20.61
C GLY A 5 0.79 10.24 19.23
N VAL A 6 -0.03 9.69 18.34
CA VAL A 6 -0.29 10.31 17.03
C VAL A 6 -1.07 11.61 17.23
N ASN A 7 -0.51 12.74 16.81
CA ASN A 7 -1.11 14.07 16.94
C ASN A 7 -1.31 14.80 15.61
N LEU A 8 -0.96 14.19 14.47
CA LEU A 8 -1.18 14.71 13.12
C LEU A 8 -1.63 13.55 12.23
N ALA A 9 -2.78 13.68 11.55
CA ALA A 9 -3.27 12.62 10.66
C ALA A 9 -4.16 13.14 9.53
N LEU A 10 -4.13 12.42 8.40
CA LEU A 10 -4.95 12.72 7.23
C LEU A 10 -6.44 12.48 7.51
N VAL A 11 -7.28 13.43 7.09
CA VAL A 11 -8.74 13.29 7.01
C VAL A 11 -9.16 13.59 5.57
N PRO A 12 -9.02 12.62 4.64
CA PRO A 12 -9.31 12.83 3.23
C PRO A 12 -10.80 12.68 2.90
N ALA A 13 -11.65 12.54 3.92
CA ALA A 13 -13.09 12.37 3.75
C ALA A 13 -13.71 13.59 3.06
N ALA A 14 -14.92 13.43 2.54
CA ALA A 14 -15.73 14.51 1.93
C ALA A 14 -15.13 15.29 0.75
N ALA A 15 -13.90 15.04 0.31
CA ALA A 15 -13.28 15.74 -0.82
C ALA A 15 -14.14 15.70 -2.09
N GLU A 16 -14.65 14.52 -2.45
CA GLU A 16 -15.53 14.36 -3.62
C GLU A 16 -16.89 15.04 -3.39
N ALA A 17 -17.38 15.05 -2.16
CA ALA A 17 -18.64 15.72 -1.81
C ALA A 17 -18.52 17.25 -1.93
N ALA A 18 -17.35 17.82 -1.60
CA ALA A 18 -17.07 19.23 -1.81
C ALA A 18 -16.97 19.54 -3.31
N TRP A 19 -16.21 18.74 -4.06
CA TRP A 19 -16.09 18.91 -5.51
C TRP A 19 -17.41 18.77 -6.25
N ALA A 20 -18.25 17.78 -5.91
CA ALA A 20 -19.57 17.60 -6.52
C ALA A 20 -20.43 18.86 -6.37
N ALA A 21 -20.48 19.45 -5.17
CA ALA A 21 -21.23 20.68 -4.93
C ALA A 21 -20.67 21.88 -5.71
N ILE A 22 -19.35 22.02 -5.78
CA ILE A 22 -18.70 23.10 -6.52
C ILE A 22 -18.95 22.96 -8.02
N TYR A 23 -18.72 21.77 -8.58
CA TYR A 23 -18.87 21.54 -10.01
C TYR A 23 -20.32 21.68 -10.49
N ARG A 24 -21.31 21.21 -9.72
CA ARG A 24 -22.73 21.50 -10.00
C ARG A 24 -23.00 23.00 -10.00
N ARG A 25 -22.48 23.74 -9.00
CA ARG A 25 -22.61 25.22 -8.94
C ARG A 25 -21.94 25.93 -10.11
N LEU A 26 -20.86 25.37 -10.66
CA LEU A 26 -20.18 25.90 -11.83
C LEU A 26 -20.88 25.54 -13.16
N GLY A 27 -21.86 24.64 -13.13
CA GLY A 27 -22.66 24.26 -14.30
C GLY A 27 -22.27 22.93 -14.96
N LEU A 28 -21.46 22.08 -14.30
CA LEU A 28 -21.25 20.71 -14.76
C LEU A 28 -22.50 19.87 -14.52
N SER A 29 -22.82 18.99 -15.46
CA SER A 29 -23.93 18.04 -15.35
C SER A 29 -23.59 16.87 -14.44
N ASP A 30 -24.59 16.10 -13.98
CA ASP A 30 -24.34 14.87 -13.23
C ASP A 30 -23.56 13.86 -14.09
N ASP A 31 -23.85 13.73 -15.39
CA ASP A 31 -23.08 12.90 -16.34
C ASP A 31 -21.58 13.27 -16.36
N ASP A 32 -21.24 14.55 -16.24
CA ASP A 32 -19.83 14.99 -16.16
C ASP A 32 -19.18 14.53 -14.85
N LEU A 33 -19.92 14.53 -13.74
CA LEU A 33 -19.45 14.07 -12.44
C LEU A 33 -19.28 12.55 -12.39
N GLU A 34 -20.20 11.80 -12.99
CA GLU A 34 -20.10 10.34 -13.11
C GLU A 34 -18.85 9.92 -13.89
N ARG A 35 -18.49 10.67 -14.94
CA ARG A 35 -17.26 10.46 -15.72
C ARG A 35 -15.98 10.92 -15.01
N GLN A 36 -16.12 11.69 -13.93
CA GLN A 36 -14.99 12.23 -13.18
C GLN A 36 -14.67 11.39 -11.95
N PHE A 37 -15.64 11.14 -11.08
CA PHE A 37 -15.36 10.49 -9.81
C PHE A 37 -15.21 8.98 -9.99
N THR A 38 -14.09 8.44 -9.50
CA THR A 38 -13.91 6.99 -9.39
C THR A 38 -14.83 6.43 -8.32
N GLY A 39 -14.98 5.11 -8.29
CA GLY A 39 -15.62 4.42 -7.18
C GLY A 39 -14.81 4.52 -5.87
N PRO A 40 -15.43 4.15 -4.73
CA PRO A 40 -14.86 4.36 -3.40
C PRO A 40 -13.46 3.77 -3.19
N ALA A 41 -13.20 2.60 -3.78
CA ALA A 41 -11.93 1.89 -3.59
C ALA A 41 -10.75 2.54 -4.33
N PHE A 42 -11.00 3.50 -5.23
CA PHE A 42 -9.97 4.10 -6.09
C PHE A 42 -9.76 5.60 -5.86
N LEU A 43 -10.40 6.16 -4.82
CA LEU A 43 -10.38 7.60 -4.55
C LEU A 43 -8.98 8.17 -4.27
N ALA A 44 -8.06 7.37 -3.72
CA ALA A 44 -6.68 7.82 -3.51
C ALA A 44 -6.04 8.31 -4.82
N TRP A 45 -6.17 7.52 -5.89
CA TRP A 45 -5.59 7.80 -7.20
C TRP A 45 -6.40 8.81 -8.02
N LEU A 46 -7.70 8.97 -7.73
CA LEU A 46 -8.47 10.11 -8.21
C LEU A 46 -7.93 11.43 -7.66
N ARG A 47 -7.75 11.50 -6.34
CA ARG A 47 -7.34 12.72 -5.64
C ARG A 47 -5.93 13.19 -6.04
N MET A 48 -5.07 12.24 -6.39
CA MET A 48 -3.71 12.48 -6.91
C MET A 48 -3.67 12.68 -8.44
N GLY A 49 -4.82 12.69 -9.12
CA GLY A 49 -4.91 13.00 -10.55
C GLY A 49 -4.52 11.86 -11.50
N ASN A 50 -4.32 10.64 -11.01
CA ASN A 50 -3.87 9.50 -11.81
C ASN A 50 -5.00 8.88 -12.66
N VAL A 51 -6.21 8.77 -12.10
CA VAL A 51 -7.36 8.06 -12.72
C VAL A 51 -8.65 8.83 -12.48
N ARG A 52 -9.64 8.71 -13.38
CA ARG A 52 -10.99 9.28 -13.22
C ARG A 52 -12.06 8.27 -13.63
N GLY A 53 -13.27 8.39 -13.07
CA GLY A 53 -14.46 7.61 -13.45
C GLY A 53 -14.44 6.09 -13.17
N TRP A 54 -13.27 5.46 -13.06
CA TRP A 54 -13.16 4.01 -12.86
C TRP A 54 -13.83 3.53 -11.57
N GLY A 55 -14.70 2.53 -11.68
CA GLY A 55 -15.46 1.97 -10.55
C GLY A 55 -16.60 2.87 -10.04
N GLY A 56 -16.83 4.03 -10.66
CA GLY A 56 -17.95 4.93 -10.35
C GLY A 56 -19.27 4.46 -11.00
N PRO A 57 -20.34 5.27 -10.89
CA PRO A 57 -20.37 6.61 -10.29
C PRO A 57 -20.42 6.60 -8.75
N LEU A 58 -20.09 7.73 -8.12
CA LEU A 58 -20.32 7.90 -6.68
C LEU A 58 -21.77 8.36 -6.44
N PRO A 59 -22.58 7.61 -5.66
CA PRO A 59 -23.94 8.02 -5.35
C PRO A 59 -23.98 9.21 -4.37
N ASP A 60 -25.06 9.99 -4.39
CA ASP A 60 -25.24 11.11 -3.45
C ASP A 60 -25.25 10.67 -1.97
N SER A 61 -25.63 9.42 -1.68
CA SER A 61 -25.53 8.82 -0.35
C SER A 61 -24.09 8.79 0.17
N TRP A 62 -23.11 8.48 -0.69
CA TRP A 62 -21.69 8.51 -0.40
C TRP A 62 -21.28 9.92 0.03
N HIS A 63 -21.66 10.93 -0.76
CA HIS A 63 -21.34 12.32 -0.46
C HIS A 63 -21.88 12.76 0.90
N ARG A 64 -23.13 12.42 1.24
CA ARG A 64 -23.73 12.72 2.55
C ARG A 64 -23.00 12.00 3.68
N ARG A 65 -22.74 10.69 3.52
CA ARG A 65 -22.04 9.86 4.52
C ARG A 65 -20.64 10.42 4.80
N GLN A 66 -19.88 10.73 3.75
CA GLN A 66 -18.51 11.24 3.87
C GLN A 66 -18.44 12.63 4.52
N ARG A 67 -19.40 13.53 4.24
CA ARG A 67 -19.50 14.82 4.93
C ARG A 67 -19.71 14.65 6.43
N ASN A 68 -20.65 13.79 6.82
CA ASN A 68 -20.92 13.51 8.24
C ASN A 68 -19.70 12.88 8.92
N LEU A 69 -19.03 11.94 8.24
CA LEU A 69 -17.81 11.30 8.74
C LEU A 69 -16.69 12.32 8.96
N GLN A 70 -16.44 13.21 8.00
CA GLN A 70 -15.41 14.24 8.14
C GLN A 70 -15.69 15.14 9.35
N LEU A 71 -16.92 15.63 9.51
CA LEU A 71 -17.29 16.49 10.63
C LEU A 71 -17.05 15.79 11.98
N ALA A 72 -17.48 14.53 12.10
CA ALA A 72 -17.31 13.75 13.32
C ALA A 72 -15.83 13.45 13.63
N VAL A 73 -15.06 13.03 12.63
CA VAL A 73 -13.64 12.70 12.80
C VAL A 73 -12.82 13.94 13.14
N THR A 74 -13.01 15.04 12.41
CA THR A 74 -12.29 16.30 12.66
C THR A 74 -12.59 16.86 14.05
N ASP A 75 -13.86 16.93 14.45
CA ASP A 75 -14.24 17.38 15.78
C ASP A 75 -13.61 16.50 16.88
N TYR A 76 -13.65 15.17 16.72
CA TYR A 76 -13.06 14.26 17.70
C TYR A 76 -11.53 14.37 17.78
N MET A 77 -10.86 14.51 16.65
CA MET A 77 -9.41 14.75 16.58
C MET A 77 -9.02 16.03 17.32
N LEU A 78 -9.72 17.14 17.07
CA LEU A 78 -9.44 18.43 17.72
C LEU A 78 -9.65 18.36 19.25
N ARG A 79 -10.70 17.65 19.72
CA ARG A 79 -10.93 17.43 21.16
C ARG A 79 -9.80 16.65 21.85
N LEU A 80 -9.13 15.77 21.11
CA LEU A 80 -7.95 15.03 21.59
C LEU A 80 -6.64 15.83 21.46
N GLY A 81 -6.69 17.07 20.95
CA GLY A 81 -5.50 17.88 20.68
C GLY A 81 -4.72 17.42 19.45
N MET A 82 -5.33 16.62 18.57
CA MET A 82 -4.74 16.24 17.29
C MET A 82 -5.01 17.29 16.22
N VAL A 83 -4.12 17.35 15.24
CA VAL A 83 -4.21 18.19 14.05
C VAL A 83 -4.77 17.37 12.87
N PRO A 84 -6.01 17.61 12.43
CA PRO A 84 -6.56 17.01 11.23
C PRO A 84 -5.93 17.66 9.99
N VAL A 85 -5.33 16.85 9.13
CA VAL A 85 -4.81 17.29 7.84
C VAL A 85 -5.89 17.12 6.79
N LEU A 86 -6.41 18.24 6.28
CA LEU A 86 -7.49 18.26 5.29
C LEU A 86 -6.93 18.34 3.86
N PRO A 87 -7.61 17.78 2.85
CA PRO A 87 -7.19 17.97 1.47
C PRO A 87 -7.29 19.44 1.03
N ALA A 88 -6.46 19.83 0.07
CA ALA A 88 -6.55 21.09 -0.65
C ALA A 88 -6.47 20.86 -2.17
N PHE A 89 -6.79 21.90 -2.94
CA PHE A 89 -6.75 21.83 -4.40
C PHE A 89 -5.31 21.76 -4.91
N ALA A 90 -5.00 20.69 -5.65
CA ALA A 90 -3.68 20.43 -6.22
C ALA A 90 -3.59 20.74 -7.73
N GLY A 91 -4.62 21.31 -8.35
CA GLY A 91 -4.59 21.67 -9.78
C GLY A 91 -5.30 20.70 -10.73
N HIS A 92 -5.62 19.48 -10.30
CA HIS A 92 -6.34 18.51 -11.13
C HIS A 92 -7.83 18.83 -11.26
N VAL A 93 -8.34 18.84 -12.48
CA VAL A 93 -9.72 19.24 -12.80
C VAL A 93 -10.38 18.27 -13.79
N PRO A 94 -11.72 18.24 -13.86
CA PRO A 94 -12.45 17.37 -14.78
C PRO A 94 -12.20 17.74 -16.25
N SER A 95 -12.27 16.74 -17.13
CA SER A 95 -12.14 16.94 -18.58
C SER A 95 -13.24 17.82 -19.18
N ALA A 96 -14.36 18.00 -18.49
CA ALA A 96 -15.47 18.86 -18.90
C ALA A 96 -15.24 20.35 -18.59
N LEU A 97 -14.31 20.68 -17.69
CA LEU A 97 -14.11 22.06 -17.24
C LEU A 97 -13.73 23.06 -18.36
N PRO A 98 -12.96 22.69 -19.40
CA PRO A 98 -12.67 23.57 -20.53
C PRO A 98 -13.92 24.08 -21.27
N GLY A 99 -15.04 23.33 -21.24
CA GLY A 99 -16.30 23.79 -21.84
C GLY A 99 -16.89 25.02 -21.14
N LEU A 100 -16.63 25.17 -19.84
CA LEU A 100 -17.08 26.31 -19.03
C LEU A 100 -16.04 27.44 -18.98
N TYR A 101 -14.75 27.10 -19.15
CA TYR A 101 -13.63 28.02 -19.07
C TYR A 101 -12.70 27.87 -20.28
N PRO A 102 -13.16 28.22 -21.51
CA PRO A 102 -12.40 27.97 -22.74
C PRO A 102 -11.13 28.80 -22.87
N ASN A 103 -11.01 29.90 -22.11
CA ASN A 103 -9.82 30.76 -22.11
C ASN A 103 -8.77 30.35 -21.07
N ALA A 104 -9.08 29.38 -20.20
CA ALA A 104 -8.11 28.88 -19.24
C ALA A 104 -7.15 27.89 -19.90
N THR A 105 -5.92 27.84 -19.41
CA THR A 105 -4.90 26.91 -19.92
C THR A 105 -4.91 25.61 -19.12
N PHE A 106 -5.00 24.48 -19.83
CA PHE A 106 -5.01 23.14 -19.24
C PHE A 106 -3.94 22.28 -19.88
N TYR A 107 -3.25 21.50 -19.05
CA TYR A 107 -2.31 20.47 -19.46
C TYR A 107 -2.95 19.10 -19.34
N ARG A 108 -2.79 18.26 -20.37
CA ARG A 108 -3.33 16.90 -20.36
C ARG A 108 -2.36 15.97 -19.65
N VAL A 109 -2.80 15.36 -18.55
CA VAL A 109 -2.01 14.37 -17.81
C VAL A 109 -1.84 13.10 -18.65
N ASN A 110 -0.66 12.49 -18.60
CA ASN A 110 -0.39 11.23 -19.29
C ASN A 110 -1.25 10.10 -18.74
N SER A 111 -1.49 9.06 -19.54
CA SER A 111 -2.19 7.86 -19.07
C SER A 111 -1.35 7.15 -18.00
N TRP A 112 -1.88 7.05 -16.78
CA TRP A 112 -1.27 6.30 -15.69
C TRP A 112 -1.61 4.80 -15.82
N ASN A 113 -0.60 3.94 -15.69
CA ASN A 113 -0.71 2.47 -15.78
C ASN A 113 -1.60 1.92 -16.91
N LYS A 114 -1.60 2.59 -18.07
CA LYS A 114 -2.33 2.18 -19.28
C LYS A 114 -3.85 2.16 -19.13
N PHE A 115 -4.40 2.91 -18.18
CA PHE A 115 -5.85 3.14 -18.14
C PHE A 115 -6.32 3.75 -19.46
N GLY A 116 -7.38 3.16 -20.02
CA GLY A 116 -7.98 3.60 -21.28
C GLY A 116 -8.50 5.03 -21.23
N GLN A 117 -8.79 5.63 -22.39
CA GLN A 117 -9.18 7.04 -22.51
C GLN A 117 -10.43 7.44 -21.71
N ASN A 118 -11.29 6.47 -21.37
CA ASN A 118 -12.47 6.69 -20.54
C ASN A 118 -12.13 6.94 -19.07
N TYR A 119 -11.01 6.39 -18.61
CA TYR A 119 -10.60 6.38 -17.20
C TYR A 119 -9.27 7.12 -16.95
N CYS A 120 -8.55 7.45 -18.02
CA CYS A 120 -7.63 8.57 -18.08
C CYS A 120 -8.37 9.76 -18.71
N CYS A 121 -7.82 10.90 -19.04
CA CYS A 121 -6.58 11.49 -18.60
C CYS A 121 -7.05 12.80 -17.98
N ALA A 122 -6.77 13.00 -16.69
CA ALA A 122 -7.17 14.22 -16.01
C ALA A 122 -6.54 15.45 -16.69
N LEU A 123 -7.11 16.62 -16.42
CA LEU A 123 -6.49 17.88 -16.80
C LEU A 123 -5.82 18.50 -15.58
N TYR A 124 -4.69 19.15 -15.80
CA TYR A 124 -4.01 19.98 -14.82
C TYR A 124 -4.17 21.44 -15.22
N LEU A 125 -4.80 22.25 -14.37
CA LEU A 125 -5.03 23.67 -14.60
C LEU A 125 -3.72 24.45 -14.42
N ASP A 126 -3.40 25.36 -15.35
CA ASP A 126 -2.22 26.21 -15.22
C ASP A 126 -2.28 27.00 -13.89
N PRO A 127 -1.26 26.88 -13.02
CA PRO A 127 -1.27 27.52 -11.70
C PRO A 127 -1.23 29.05 -11.75
N ARG A 128 -0.91 29.64 -12.91
CA ARG A 128 -0.92 31.08 -13.13
C ARG A 128 -2.30 31.61 -13.51
N ASP A 129 -3.23 30.72 -13.88
CA ASP A 129 -4.59 31.11 -14.22
C ASP A 129 -5.35 31.57 -12.97
N PRO A 130 -6.08 32.71 -12.99
CA PRO A 130 -6.91 33.15 -11.88
C PRO A 130 -7.93 32.11 -11.39
N LEU A 131 -8.36 31.21 -12.28
CA LEU A 131 -9.24 30.09 -11.96
C LEU A 131 -8.64 29.15 -10.91
N PHE A 132 -7.30 28.98 -10.88
CA PHE A 132 -6.65 28.09 -9.92
C PHE A 132 -6.92 28.53 -8.49
N LYS A 133 -6.68 29.82 -8.22
CA LYS A 133 -6.95 30.44 -6.91
C LYS A 133 -8.44 30.42 -6.58
N LYS A 134 -9.31 30.67 -7.56
CA LYS A 134 -10.77 30.62 -7.39
C LYS A 134 -11.25 29.22 -6.98
N LEU A 135 -10.80 28.18 -7.67
CA LEU A 135 -11.18 26.80 -7.37
C LEU A 135 -10.62 26.33 -6.03
N GLY A 136 -9.36 26.65 -5.72
CA GLY A 136 -8.76 26.30 -4.43
C GLY A 136 -9.48 26.96 -3.25
N ARG A 137 -9.88 28.22 -3.39
CA ARG A 137 -10.72 28.91 -2.41
C ARG A 137 -12.07 28.22 -2.23
N LEU A 138 -12.81 28.00 -3.33
CA LEU A 138 -14.12 27.36 -3.29
C LEU A 138 -14.07 25.97 -2.66
N PHE A 139 -13.05 25.19 -3.01
CA PHE A 139 -12.83 23.86 -2.45
C PHE A 139 -12.65 23.89 -0.95
N LEU A 140 -11.76 24.76 -0.47
CA LEU A 140 -11.45 24.82 0.95
C LEU A 140 -12.61 25.39 1.76
N GLU A 141 -13.31 26.42 1.28
CA GLU A 141 -14.54 26.96 1.88
C GLU A 141 -15.67 25.90 1.96
N GLU A 142 -15.85 25.09 0.92
CA GLU A 142 -16.88 24.02 0.91
C GLU A 142 -16.51 22.87 1.85
N LEU A 143 -15.25 22.41 1.80
CA LEU A 143 -14.76 21.28 2.58
C LEU A 143 -14.78 21.57 4.09
N THR A 144 -14.43 22.79 4.47
CA THR A 144 -14.29 23.20 5.89
C THR A 144 -15.58 23.79 6.46
N ARG A 145 -16.65 23.88 5.67
CA ARG A 145 -17.93 24.42 6.14
C ARG A 145 -18.41 23.63 7.36
N ASN A 146 -18.60 24.33 8.48
CA ASN A 146 -19.02 23.77 9.77
C ASN A 146 -18.00 22.81 10.43
N SER A 147 -16.74 22.81 9.99
CA SER A 147 -15.66 22.03 10.59
C SER A 147 -14.64 22.95 11.27
N GLY A 148 -14.03 22.50 12.36
CA GLY A 148 -12.81 23.12 12.86
C GLY A 148 -11.64 22.95 11.88
N LEU A 149 -10.64 23.82 11.97
CA LEU A 149 -9.43 23.80 11.15
C LEU A 149 -8.25 23.25 11.96
N GLY A 150 -7.46 22.37 11.34
CA GLY A 150 -6.14 21.97 11.82
C GLY A 150 -4.99 22.83 11.26
N HIS A 151 -5.29 23.77 10.36
CA HIS A 151 -4.33 24.62 9.63
C HIS A 151 -3.30 23.87 8.77
N VAL A 152 -3.38 22.54 8.65
CA VAL A 152 -2.48 21.73 7.83
C VAL A 152 -3.29 21.10 6.69
N TYR A 153 -2.76 21.22 5.48
CA TYR A 153 -3.45 20.80 4.26
C TYR A 153 -2.55 19.96 3.36
N THR A 154 -3.09 18.87 2.80
CA THR A 154 -2.36 18.02 1.85
C THR A 154 -2.77 18.31 0.42
N ALA A 155 -1.80 18.43 -0.47
CA ALA A 155 -1.99 18.62 -1.91
C ALA A 155 -0.77 18.10 -2.67
N ASP A 156 -0.97 17.16 -3.59
CA ASP A 156 0.11 16.42 -4.22
C ASP A 156 -0.02 16.50 -5.74
N PRO A 157 0.38 17.63 -6.36
CA PRO A 157 0.08 17.95 -7.77
C PRO A 157 0.76 17.04 -8.80
N PHE A 158 1.77 16.29 -8.39
CA PHE A 158 2.67 15.58 -9.29
C PHE A 158 2.98 14.13 -8.85
N ASN A 159 2.11 13.51 -8.04
CA ASN A 159 2.34 12.15 -7.56
C ASN A 159 2.13 11.10 -8.67
N GLU A 160 3.23 10.58 -9.23
CA GLU A 160 3.22 9.64 -10.36
C GLU A 160 2.42 10.15 -11.58
N VAL A 161 2.34 11.47 -11.74
CA VAL A 161 1.71 12.11 -12.89
C VAL A 161 2.71 12.98 -13.62
N GLN A 162 2.59 12.99 -14.94
CA GLN A 162 3.42 13.80 -15.83
C GLN A 162 2.54 14.32 -16.96
N PHE A 163 2.96 15.43 -17.55
CA PHE A 163 2.34 15.99 -18.74
C PHE A 163 3.38 16.78 -19.54
N GLU A 164 3.11 16.94 -20.82
CA GLU A 164 3.97 17.72 -21.71
C GLU A 164 4.02 19.18 -21.24
N GLY A 165 5.23 19.73 -21.13
CA GLY A 165 5.44 21.12 -20.70
C GLY A 165 5.58 21.34 -19.19
N MET A 166 5.77 20.27 -18.39
CA MET A 166 6.09 20.38 -16.95
C MET A 166 7.51 20.95 -16.71
N THR A 167 7.67 22.26 -16.90
CA THR A 167 8.93 22.97 -16.67
C THR A 167 9.17 23.25 -15.18
N THR A 168 10.43 23.52 -14.81
CA THR A 168 10.78 23.93 -13.44
C THR A 168 10.04 25.20 -13.01
N ASP A 169 9.82 26.15 -13.93
CA ASP A 169 9.05 27.37 -13.64
C ASP A 169 7.56 27.08 -13.40
N LEU A 170 6.96 26.13 -14.12
CA LEU A 170 5.59 25.70 -13.88
C LEU A 170 5.45 25.03 -12.50
N VAL A 171 6.41 24.18 -12.14
CA VAL A 171 6.49 23.53 -10.83
C VAL A 171 6.61 24.56 -9.70
N ARG A 172 7.46 25.58 -9.86
CA ARG A 172 7.56 26.72 -8.93
C ARG A 172 6.24 27.47 -8.83
N ALA A 173 5.60 27.76 -9.96
CA ALA A 173 4.31 28.46 -10.00
C ALA A 173 3.21 27.65 -9.30
N ALA A 174 3.20 26.33 -9.47
CA ALA A 174 2.26 25.43 -8.78
C ALA A 174 2.40 25.51 -7.26
N ALA A 175 3.63 25.41 -6.74
CA ALA A 175 3.89 25.54 -5.30
C ALA A 175 3.40 26.88 -4.74
N ILE A 176 3.64 27.99 -5.44
CA ILE A 176 3.17 29.31 -5.05
C ILE A 176 1.63 29.37 -5.07
N ALA A 177 1.00 28.87 -6.14
CA ALA A 177 -0.44 28.94 -6.32
C ALA A 177 -1.22 28.09 -5.30
N ILE A 178 -0.72 26.90 -4.96
CA ILE A 178 -1.31 26.01 -3.97
C ILE A 178 -1.36 26.69 -2.60
N VAL A 179 -0.22 27.19 -2.11
CA VAL A 179 -0.18 27.88 -0.81
C VAL A 179 -0.98 29.19 -0.85
N ALA A 180 -0.91 29.95 -1.94
CA ALA A 180 -1.70 31.18 -2.08
C ALA A 180 -3.21 30.91 -2.10
N ALA A 181 -3.66 29.77 -2.63
CA ALA A 181 -5.06 29.38 -2.64
C ALA A 181 -5.53 28.98 -1.23
N MET A 182 -4.76 28.15 -0.50
CA MET A 182 -5.08 27.80 0.90
C MET A 182 -5.23 29.06 1.77
N ARG A 183 -4.30 30.01 1.62
CA ARG A 183 -4.27 31.28 2.37
C ARG A 183 -5.39 32.27 2.03
N THR A 184 -6.26 31.95 1.07
CA THR A 184 -7.48 32.75 0.87
C THR A 184 -8.57 32.44 1.89
N VAL A 185 -8.44 31.31 2.60
CA VAL A 185 -9.40 30.83 3.61
C VAL A 185 -8.75 30.75 4.98
N ASP A 186 -7.46 30.37 5.04
CA ASP A 186 -6.72 30.21 6.28
C ASP A 186 -5.32 30.84 6.19
N ASP A 187 -5.14 31.98 6.85
CA ASP A 187 -3.87 32.72 6.87
C ASP A 187 -2.71 31.91 7.47
N ASP A 188 -3.02 30.91 8.30
CA ASP A 188 -2.07 30.04 8.99
C ASP A 188 -1.79 28.72 8.29
N ALA A 189 -2.35 28.52 7.09
CA ALA A 189 -2.20 27.31 6.30
C ALA A 189 -0.74 26.83 6.15
N VAL A 190 -0.50 25.56 6.46
CA VAL A 190 0.74 24.82 6.20
C VAL A 190 0.45 23.74 5.17
N TRP A 191 1.22 23.74 4.08
CA TRP A 191 1.14 22.69 3.08
C TRP A 191 1.97 21.47 3.52
N LEU A 192 1.30 20.34 3.71
CA LEU A 192 1.92 19.03 3.88
C LEU A 192 2.13 18.40 2.50
N LEU A 193 3.38 18.08 2.16
CA LEU A 193 3.74 17.55 0.85
C LEU A 193 4.48 16.22 0.97
N GLN A 194 4.04 15.20 0.23
CA GLN A 194 4.80 13.95 0.11
C GLN A 194 5.99 14.09 -0.85
N ASN A 195 7.12 13.48 -0.51
CA ASN A 195 8.29 13.45 -1.38
C ASN A 195 8.33 12.27 -2.37
N TRP A 196 7.29 11.42 -2.42
CA TRP A 196 7.30 10.17 -3.21
C TRP A 196 7.65 10.41 -4.68
N MET A 197 7.15 11.49 -5.28
CA MET A 197 7.46 11.85 -6.66
C MET A 197 8.97 11.96 -6.94
N PHE A 198 9.77 12.40 -5.95
CA PHE A 198 11.23 12.49 -6.07
C PHE A 198 11.91 11.11 -6.07
N VAL A 199 11.34 10.16 -5.31
CA VAL A 199 11.83 8.78 -5.19
C VAL A 199 11.41 7.96 -6.41
N HIS A 200 10.19 8.19 -6.90
CA HIS A 200 9.60 7.45 -8.00
C HIS A 200 10.26 7.80 -9.34
N ASP A 201 10.41 9.10 -9.64
CA ASP A 201 10.92 9.60 -10.92
C ASP A 201 12.13 10.56 -10.75
N PRO A 202 13.29 10.07 -10.26
CA PRO A 202 14.43 10.94 -9.93
C PRO A 202 15.02 11.67 -11.15
N LEU A 203 14.82 11.16 -12.37
CA LEU A 203 15.26 11.82 -13.61
C LEU A 203 14.42 13.06 -13.93
N ASP A 204 13.10 12.99 -13.67
CA ASP A 204 12.20 14.13 -13.83
C ASP A 204 12.28 15.08 -12.63
N TRP A 205 12.78 14.62 -11.48
CA TRP A 205 12.94 15.43 -10.27
C TRP A 205 14.41 15.75 -9.98
N SER A 206 15.03 16.50 -10.89
CA SER A 206 16.38 17.03 -10.70
C SER A 206 16.50 17.88 -9.42
N LEU A 207 17.72 18.00 -8.88
CA LEU A 207 18.00 18.82 -7.69
C LEU A 207 17.47 20.26 -7.83
N GLU A 208 17.64 20.85 -9.02
CA GLU A 208 17.14 22.19 -9.33
C GLU A 208 15.62 22.28 -9.27
N ARG A 209 14.91 21.32 -9.88
CA ARG A 209 13.45 21.31 -9.88
C ARG A 209 12.88 21.09 -8.49
N VAL A 210 13.47 20.16 -7.73
CA VAL A 210 13.10 19.94 -6.32
C VAL A 210 13.33 21.21 -5.52
N ARG A 211 14.51 21.84 -5.64
CA ARG A 211 14.78 23.12 -4.95
C ARG A 211 13.76 24.20 -5.32
N ALA A 212 13.45 24.36 -6.60
CA ALA A 212 12.48 25.34 -7.07
C ALA A 212 11.07 25.12 -6.49
N LEU A 213 10.65 23.86 -6.31
CA LEU A 213 9.38 23.52 -5.66
C LEU A 213 9.42 23.87 -4.16
N LEU A 214 10.47 23.44 -3.46
CA LEU A 214 10.55 23.53 -1.99
C LEU A 214 10.84 24.94 -1.50
N GLU A 215 11.55 25.75 -2.28
CA GLU A 215 11.87 27.13 -1.92
C GLU A 215 10.76 28.14 -2.26
N ALA A 216 9.83 27.77 -3.14
CA ALA A 216 8.76 28.66 -3.60
C ALA A 216 7.80 29.13 -2.47
N PRO A 217 7.33 28.23 -1.57
CA PRO A 217 6.48 28.64 -0.45
C PRO A 217 7.24 29.49 0.58
N PRO A 218 6.58 30.46 1.25
CA PRO A 218 7.19 31.19 2.35
C PRO A 218 7.71 30.26 3.46
N PRO A 219 8.77 30.64 4.21
CA PRO A 219 9.23 29.89 5.38
C PRO A 219 8.08 29.56 6.35
N GLY A 220 8.08 28.35 6.92
CA GLY A 220 7.04 27.88 7.83
C GLY A 220 5.70 27.49 7.17
N ARG A 221 5.57 27.60 5.84
CA ARG A 221 4.33 27.27 5.10
C ARG A 221 4.38 25.94 4.32
N LEU A 222 5.46 25.18 4.49
CA LEU A 222 5.67 23.87 3.87
C LEU A 222 6.24 22.89 4.89
N LEU A 223 5.66 21.70 4.98
CA LEU A 223 6.09 20.57 5.79
C LEU A 223 6.22 19.34 4.90
N MET A 224 7.41 18.74 4.88
CA MET A 224 7.69 17.57 4.05
C MET A 224 7.38 16.27 4.77
N LEU A 225 6.79 15.29 4.07
CA LEU A 225 6.83 13.89 4.45
C LEU A 225 7.95 13.21 3.67
N ASP A 226 9.01 12.76 4.36
CA ASP A 226 9.97 11.82 3.76
C ASP A 226 9.35 10.42 3.80
N LEU A 227 8.56 10.12 2.77
CA LEU A 227 7.47 9.14 2.80
C LEU A 227 7.95 7.72 3.05
N GLN A 228 9.15 7.37 2.57
CA GLN A 228 9.76 6.04 2.71
C GLN A 228 11.18 6.14 3.28
N ALA A 229 11.34 6.89 4.36
CA ALA A 229 12.65 7.17 4.94
C ALA A 229 13.32 5.93 5.56
N GLU A 230 12.57 4.87 5.88
CA GLU A 230 13.11 3.62 6.41
C GLU A 230 13.93 2.85 5.36
N GLN A 231 13.61 3.02 4.07
CA GLN A 231 14.31 2.33 2.98
C GLN A 231 15.11 3.30 2.11
N TRP A 232 14.49 4.42 1.71
CA TRP A 232 14.98 5.36 0.71
C TRP A 232 14.92 6.82 1.21
N PRO A 233 15.62 7.17 2.30
CA PRO A 233 15.58 8.52 2.85
C PRO A 233 16.12 9.55 1.85
N GLN A 234 15.42 10.66 1.71
CA GLN A 234 15.80 11.74 0.78
C GLN A 234 16.31 12.99 1.51
N TYR A 235 16.13 13.10 2.83
CA TYR A 235 16.53 14.29 3.58
C TYR A 235 18.01 14.69 3.39
N ASN A 236 18.94 13.73 3.28
CA ASN A 236 20.35 14.02 3.03
C ASN A 236 20.62 14.48 1.58
N LEU A 237 19.91 13.92 0.60
CA LEU A 237 20.07 14.27 -0.81
C LEU A 237 19.69 15.74 -1.07
N TYR A 238 18.72 16.25 -0.32
CA TYR A 238 18.18 17.59 -0.47
C TYR A 238 18.61 18.55 0.65
N ASP A 239 19.77 18.35 1.26
CA ASP A 239 20.33 19.23 2.29
C ASP A 239 19.33 19.56 3.42
N MET A 240 18.70 18.53 3.99
CA MET A 240 17.59 18.63 4.96
C MET A 240 16.41 19.43 4.38
N TYR A 241 16.02 19.07 3.15
CA TYR A 241 15.00 19.74 2.34
C TYR A 241 15.20 21.25 2.22
N TYR A 242 16.45 21.69 2.04
CA TYR A 242 16.85 23.09 1.91
C TYR A 242 16.31 23.96 3.06
N GLY A 243 16.36 23.42 4.29
CA GLY A 243 15.90 24.10 5.50
C GLY A 243 14.40 23.99 5.78
N ARG A 244 13.63 23.26 4.96
CA ARG A 244 12.20 23.01 5.21
C ARG A 244 12.03 21.92 6.27
N PRO A 245 11.06 22.07 7.19
CA PRO A 245 10.80 21.04 8.20
C PRO A 245 10.29 19.76 7.53
N PHE A 246 10.67 18.60 8.08
CA PHE A 246 10.20 17.31 7.58
C PHE A 246 9.83 16.33 8.69
N ILE A 247 8.98 15.37 8.34
CA ILE A 247 8.62 14.21 9.14
C ILE A 247 9.29 12.98 8.51
N TRP A 248 10.08 12.26 9.30
CA TRP A 248 10.66 10.98 8.90
C TRP A 248 9.55 9.93 8.92
N CYS A 249 9.16 9.38 7.78
CA CYS A 249 8.06 8.43 7.72
C CYS A 249 8.54 7.01 7.43
N MET A 250 7.86 6.05 8.06
CA MET A 250 7.95 4.64 7.72
C MET A 250 6.78 4.27 6.81
N LEU A 251 7.06 4.03 5.52
CA LEU A 251 6.03 3.55 4.59
C LEU A 251 5.72 2.09 4.88
N HIS A 252 6.75 1.24 4.87
CA HIS A 252 6.72 -0.18 5.20
C HIS A 252 5.84 -1.07 4.29
N ASN A 253 4.55 -0.75 4.12
CA ASN A 253 3.61 -1.58 3.39
C ASN A 253 3.08 -0.92 2.12
N PHE A 254 3.13 -1.66 1.02
CA PHE A 254 2.51 -1.32 -0.26
C PHE A 254 1.30 -2.23 -0.52
N GLY A 255 0.21 -1.66 -1.03
CA GLY A 255 -1.02 -2.35 -1.44
C GLY A 255 -1.83 -3.01 -0.32
N GLY A 256 -1.48 -2.79 0.95
CA GLY A 256 -2.07 -3.58 2.04
C GLY A 256 -1.73 -5.07 1.90
N THR A 257 -0.58 -5.40 1.31
CA THR A 257 -0.20 -6.79 1.05
C THR A 257 0.23 -7.49 2.34
N LEU A 258 -0.03 -8.79 2.44
CA LEU A 258 0.44 -9.63 3.55
C LEU A 258 1.84 -10.18 3.27
N GLY A 259 2.49 -10.65 4.33
CA GLY A 259 3.88 -11.11 4.33
C GLY A 259 4.64 -10.51 5.51
N MET A 260 5.37 -11.32 6.26
CA MET A 260 6.15 -10.82 7.39
C MET A 260 7.41 -10.14 6.86
N PHE A 261 7.58 -8.86 7.19
CA PHE A 261 8.64 -8.01 6.65
C PHE A 261 8.94 -6.85 7.60
N GLY A 262 10.21 -6.44 7.65
CA GLY A 262 10.66 -5.20 8.29
C GLY A 262 12.18 -5.15 8.40
N ASP A 263 12.75 -3.94 8.54
CA ASP A 263 14.15 -3.73 8.95
C ASP A 263 14.16 -3.03 10.32
N MET A 264 13.83 -3.79 11.37
CA MET A 264 13.66 -3.20 12.71
C MET A 264 14.96 -2.59 13.24
N ALA A 265 16.10 -3.20 12.91
CA ALA A 265 17.41 -2.68 13.29
C ALA A 265 17.71 -1.32 12.65
N ARG A 266 17.43 -1.18 11.35
CA ARG A 266 17.62 0.09 10.63
C ARG A 266 16.67 1.17 11.12
N ILE A 267 15.37 0.87 11.28
CA ILE A 267 14.39 1.84 11.80
C ILE A 267 14.84 2.35 13.17
N ASN A 268 15.22 1.45 14.08
CA ASN A 268 15.69 1.80 15.42
C ASN A 268 17.02 2.59 15.44
N ARG A 269 17.77 2.62 14.33
CA ARG A 269 19.01 3.41 14.21
C ARG A 269 18.77 4.74 13.50
N ASP A 270 18.17 4.68 12.31
CA ASP A 270 18.14 5.79 11.34
C ASP A 270 17.22 6.92 11.79
N VAL A 271 16.10 6.62 12.48
CA VAL A 271 15.21 7.63 13.07
C VAL A 271 15.96 8.56 14.02
N TYR A 272 16.78 8.00 14.91
CA TYR A 272 17.53 8.78 15.90
C TYR A 272 18.72 9.48 15.26
N ALA A 273 19.38 8.84 14.28
CA ALA A 273 20.46 9.46 13.52
C ALA A 273 19.98 10.70 12.75
N ALA A 274 18.83 10.63 12.09
CA ALA A 274 18.23 11.77 11.40
C ALA A 274 17.86 12.91 12.37
N ARG A 275 17.38 12.58 13.57
CA ARG A 275 17.00 13.56 14.60
C ARG A 275 18.17 14.39 15.11
N VAL A 276 19.35 13.77 15.30
CA VAL A 276 20.53 14.44 15.87
C VAL A 276 21.54 14.90 14.83
N ALA A 277 21.24 14.71 13.54
CA ALA A 277 22.12 15.15 12.46
C ALA A 277 22.33 16.67 12.48
N THR A 278 23.53 17.12 12.14
CA THR A 278 23.85 18.54 12.00
C THR A 278 22.88 19.19 11.01
N ASN A 279 22.31 20.34 11.38
CA ASN A 279 21.31 21.08 10.59
C ASN A 279 20.03 20.30 10.28
N SER A 280 19.72 19.23 11.02
CA SER A 280 18.47 18.50 10.85
C SER A 280 17.27 19.43 11.05
N THR A 281 16.34 19.38 10.10
CA THR A 281 15.03 20.04 10.17
C THR A 281 13.92 19.03 10.44
N MET A 282 14.29 17.84 10.95
CA MET A 282 13.33 16.82 11.36
C MET A 282 12.51 17.32 12.55
N ILE A 283 11.19 17.41 12.40
CA ILE A 283 10.29 17.85 13.48
C ILE A 283 9.32 16.76 13.95
N GLY A 284 9.37 15.57 13.34
CA GLY A 284 8.48 14.48 13.71
C GLY A 284 8.84 13.16 13.06
N ILE A 285 8.12 12.12 13.50
CA ILE A 285 8.11 10.81 12.87
C ILE A 285 6.67 10.46 12.43
N GLY A 286 6.54 9.61 11.41
CA GLY A 286 5.24 9.28 10.83
C GLY A 286 5.13 7.83 10.36
N LEU A 287 3.88 7.40 10.17
CA LEU A 287 3.52 6.15 9.52
C LEU A 287 2.78 6.50 8.22
N THR A 288 3.25 5.95 7.11
CA THR A 288 2.68 6.18 5.77
C THR A 288 2.36 4.88 5.03
N PRO A 289 1.87 3.81 5.70
CA PRO A 289 1.56 2.55 5.01
C PRO A 289 0.35 2.69 4.09
N GLU A 290 0.40 2.04 2.93
CA GLU A 290 -0.76 1.95 2.04
C GLU A 290 -1.88 1.06 2.62
N GLY A 291 -1.55 0.15 3.55
CA GLY A 291 -2.52 -0.63 4.33
C GLY A 291 -1.97 -1.08 5.69
N ILE A 292 -2.87 -1.24 6.68
CA ILE A 292 -2.49 -1.28 8.11
C ILE A 292 -2.66 -2.63 8.83
N TYR A 293 -3.27 -3.63 8.20
CA TYR A 293 -3.61 -4.91 8.86
C TYR A 293 -2.49 -5.97 8.79
N GLN A 294 -1.25 -5.59 9.14
CA GLN A 294 -0.10 -6.51 9.13
C GLN A 294 1.07 -6.00 9.98
N ASN A 295 2.01 -6.89 10.33
CA ASN A 295 3.32 -6.56 10.92
C ASN A 295 3.27 -5.59 12.13
N TYR A 296 2.31 -5.76 13.03
CA TYR A 296 2.03 -4.84 14.14
C TYR A 296 3.26 -4.47 15.00
N VAL A 297 4.18 -5.42 15.20
CA VAL A 297 5.43 -5.22 15.94
C VAL A 297 6.29 -4.09 15.38
N VAL A 298 6.32 -3.92 14.05
CA VAL A 298 7.14 -2.90 13.38
C VAL A 298 6.53 -1.51 13.62
N TYR A 299 5.19 -1.42 13.54
CA TYR A 299 4.45 -0.19 13.82
C TYR A 299 4.55 0.24 15.28
N GLU A 300 4.43 -0.70 16.23
CA GLU A 300 4.57 -0.41 17.65
C GLU A 300 5.97 0.12 17.98
N MET A 301 7.03 -0.53 17.47
CA MET A 301 8.40 -0.07 17.65
C MET A 301 8.63 1.34 17.07
N MET A 302 8.13 1.57 15.85
CA MET A 302 8.27 2.85 15.17
C MET A 302 7.59 3.97 15.96
N LEU A 303 6.36 3.75 16.44
CA LEU A 303 5.61 4.73 17.23
C LEU A 303 6.25 4.97 18.61
N GLU A 304 6.84 3.95 19.23
CA GLU A 304 7.57 4.12 20.50
C GLU A 304 8.75 5.09 20.35
N SER A 305 9.37 5.19 19.16
CA SER A 305 10.50 6.09 18.93
C SER A 305 10.17 7.59 19.11
N ALA A 306 8.90 7.98 19.07
CA ALA A 306 8.45 9.33 19.43
C ALA A 306 8.70 9.65 20.91
N TRP A 307 8.66 8.65 21.77
CA TRP A 307 8.76 8.76 23.23
C TRP A 307 10.16 8.45 23.77
N ARG A 308 11.10 8.11 22.88
CA ARG A 308 12.47 7.73 23.24
C ARG A 308 13.45 8.81 22.81
N THR A 309 14.45 9.08 23.64
CA THR A 309 15.57 9.97 23.32
C THR A 309 16.72 9.24 22.65
N ARG A 310 16.80 7.91 22.77
CA ARG A 310 17.86 7.04 22.24
C ARG A 310 17.28 5.75 21.67
N PRO A 311 17.98 5.10 20.71
CA PRO A 311 17.65 3.78 20.21
C PRO A 311 17.38 2.76 21.34
N ILE A 312 16.54 1.77 21.04
CA ILE A 312 16.42 0.56 21.85
C ILE A 312 17.78 -0.14 21.84
N ALA A 313 18.38 -0.35 23.02
CA ALA A 313 19.72 -0.92 23.14
C ALA A 313 19.77 -2.42 22.82
N ASP A 314 18.70 -3.14 23.18
CA ASP A 314 18.57 -4.57 22.98
C ASP A 314 17.20 -4.88 22.33
N LEU A 315 17.22 -5.13 21.02
CA LEU A 315 16.02 -5.48 20.26
C LEU A 315 15.53 -6.91 20.56
N ASP A 316 16.42 -7.83 20.96
CA ASP A 316 16.03 -9.18 21.37
C ASP A 316 15.21 -9.12 22.67
N ALA A 317 15.62 -8.28 23.62
CA ALA A 317 14.86 -8.05 24.86
C ALA A 317 13.55 -7.30 24.60
N TRP A 318 13.56 -6.29 23.73
CA TRP A 318 12.35 -5.51 23.40
C TRP A 318 11.28 -6.37 22.71
N THR A 319 11.68 -7.21 21.75
CA THR A 319 10.72 -8.11 21.06
C THR A 319 10.17 -9.20 21.98
N ALA A 320 10.96 -9.68 22.94
CA ALA A 320 10.48 -10.59 23.98
C ALA A 320 9.46 -9.90 24.90
N ASP A 321 9.69 -8.64 25.30
CA ASP A 321 8.74 -7.87 26.09
C ASP A 321 7.44 -7.56 25.31
N TYR A 322 7.56 -7.15 24.05
CA TYR A 322 6.41 -7.00 23.14
C TYR A 322 5.55 -8.26 23.10
N ALA A 323 6.17 -9.42 22.88
CA ALA A 323 5.49 -10.71 22.87
C ALA A 323 4.77 -10.98 24.20
N SER A 324 5.45 -10.74 25.33
CA SER A 324 4.88 -10.95 26.66
C SER A 324 3.67 -10.07 26.94
N ARG A 325 3.72 -8.79 26.55
CA ARG A 325 2.58 -7.88 26.69
C ARG A 325 1.41 -8.27 25.78
N ARG A 326 1.70 -8.74 24.57
CA ARG A 326 0.69 -9.15 23.58
C ARG A 326 0.00 -10.47 23.93
N TYR A 327 0.72 -11.41 24.56
CA TYR A 327 0.20 -12.76 24.83
C TYR A 327 -0.15 -13.01 26.30
N GLY A 328 0.35 -12.20 27.22
CA GLY A 328 0.24 -12.45 28.66
C GLY A 328 1.16 -13.58 29.16
N CYS A 329 2.20 -13.94 28.39
CA CYS A 329 3.17 -14.99 28.73
C CYS A 329 4.50 -14.79 27.98
N ASP A 330 5.58 -15.43 28.42
CA ASP A 330 6.93 -15.31 27.84
C ASP A 330 7.36 -16.48 26.93
N ALA A 331 6.49 -17.49 26.72
CA ALA A 331 6.88 -18.75 26.07
C ALA A 331 7.37 -18.59 24.62
N THR A 332 7.01 -17.50 23.94
CA THR A 332 7.40 -17.21 22.55
C THR A 332 8.62 -16.30 22.43
N ALA A 333 9.24 -15.87 23.54
CA ALA A 333 10.39 -14.97 23.52
C ALA A 333 11.55 -15.49 22.64
N GLY A 334 11.84 -16.79 22.70
CA GLY A 334 12.84 -17.42 21.84
C GLY A 334 12.47 -17.38 20.35
N ALA A 335 11.20 -17.55 20.02
CA ALA A 335 10.71 -17.51 18.63
C ALA A 335 10.84 -16.10 18.04
N TRP A 336 10.57 -15.07 18.83
CA TRP A 336 10.67 -13.68 18.41
C TRP A 336 12.11 -13.25 18.06
N ARG A 337 13.12 -13.80 18.74
CA ARG A 337 14.53 -13.59 18.35
C ARG A 337 14.84 -14.13 16.96
N TYR A 338 14.26 -15.27 16.60
CA TYR A 338 14.42 -15.83 15.25
C TYR A 338 13.67 -15.00 14.20
N LEU A 339 12.48 -14.46 14.52
CA LEU A 339 11.77 -13.53 13.62
C LEU A 339 12.56 -12.24 13.40
N LEU A 340 13.18 -11.70 14.46
CA LEU A 340 14.03 -10.51 14.38
C LEU A 340 15.25 -10.72 13.47
N ARG A 341 15.84 -11.91 13.48
CA ARG A 341 16.99 -12.28 12.63
C ARG A 341 16.61 -12.59 11.19
N SER A 342 15.32 -12.84 10.91
CA SER A 342 14.84 -13.29 9.61
C SER A 342 13.91 -12.26 8.95
N VAL A 343 12.59 -12.43 9.08
CA VAL A 343 11.57 -11.62 8.43
C VAL A 343 11.63 -10.14 8.82
N TYR A 344 12.05 -9.84 10.05
CA TYR A 344 12.23 -8.47 10.56
C TYR A 344 13.69 -7.98 10.56
N GLY A 345 14.58 -8.78 9.97
CA GLY A 345 16.00 -8.47 9.73
C GLY A 345 16.30 -8.21 8.25
N SER A 346 15.33 -7.64 7.51
CA SER A 346 15.56 -7.33 6.10
C SER A 346 16.64 -6.27 5.95
N HIS A 347 17.55 -6.44 4.98
CA HIS A 347 18.60 -5.47 4.70
C HIS A 347 18.71 -5.23 3.20
N GLY A 348 19.02 -3.99 2.83
CA GLY A 348 19.31 -3.57 1.46
C GLY A 348 18.15 -2.87 0.73
N SER A 349 18.31 -2.76 -0.58
CA SER A 349 17.46 -1.95 -1.47
C SER A 349 16.37 -2.75 -2.18
N ASN A 350 16.23 -4.04 -1.89
CA ASN A 350 15.24 -4.86 -2.58
C ASN A 350 13.83 -4.41 -2.21
N ARG A 351 12.98 -4.22 -3.24
CA ARG A 351 11.58 -3.79 -3.06
C ARG A 351 10.74 -4.99 -2.64
N VAL A 352 10.32 -5.02 -1.38
CA VAL A 352 9.37 -6.02 -0.87
C VAL A 352 7.95 -5.44 -0.95
N ARG A 353 7.11 -5.99 -1.84
CA ARG A 353 5.78 -5.46 -2.17
C ARG A 353 4.70 -6.55 -2.22
N GLY A 354 4.81 -7.58 -1.37
CA GLY A 354 3.84 -8.68 -1.31
C GLY A 354 3.80 -9.61 -2.53
N LYS A 355 4.73 -9.45 -3.49
CA LYS A 355 4.79 -10.21 -4.76
C LYS A 355 5.50 -11.55 -4.60
N TYR A 356 4.97 -12.42 -3.74
CA TYR A 356 5.42 -13.79 -3.55
C TYR A 356 4.90 -14.71 -4.65
N THR A 357 5.48 -15.89 -4.87
CA THR A 357 5.03 -16.78 -5.97
C THR A 357 3.52 -17.04 -5.89
N VAL A 358 3.00 -17.33 -4.70
CA VAL A 358 1.60 -17.71 -4.51
C VAL A 358 0.60 -16.60 -4.88
N THR A 359 0.97 -15.32 -4.73
CA THR A 359 0.10 -14.17 -4.98
C THR A 359 0.29 -13.52 -6.35
N ARG A 360 1.17 -14.08 -7.19
CA ARG A 360 1.44 -13.55 -8.53
C ARG A 360 0.67 -14.31 -9.60
N ARG A 361 0.42 -13.63 -10.72
CA ARG A 361 0.03 -14.29 -11.96
C ARG A 361 1.00 -15.44 -12.28
N PRO A 362 0.48 -16.67 -12.48
CA PRO A 362 1.30 -17.83 -12.77
C PRO A 362 2.20 -17.61 -13.99
N SER A 363 3.46 -18.00 -13.86
CA SER A 363 4.47 -17.97 -14.92
C SER A 363 5.51 -19.05 -14.63
N LEU A 364 6.20 -19.57 -15.65
CA LEU A 364 7.37 -20.45 -15.44
C LEU A 364 8.68 -19.65 -15.24
N ARG A 365 8.60 -18.32 -15.31
CA ARG A 365 9.76 -17.41 -15.26
C ARG A 365 9.93 -16.69 -13.93
N LEU A 366 9.11 -16.97 -12.90
CA LEU A 366 9.26 -16.31 -11.61
C LEU A 366 10.59 -16.73 -10.96
N ARG A 367 11.17 -15.81 -10.19
CA ARG A 367 12.44 -16.01 -9.49
C ARG A 367 12.23 -15.64 -8.02
N PRO A 368 11.65 -16.55 -7.21
CA PRO A 368 11.51 -16.28 -5.79
C PRO A 368 12.89 -16.15 -5.14
N TRP A 369 12.97 -15.33 -4.11
CA TRP A 369 14.17 -15.03 -3.35
C TRP A 369 13.76 -14.62 -1.93
N ALA A 370 14.68 -14.70 -0.98
CA ALA A 370 14.47 -14.19 0.37
C ALA A 370 15.74 -13.50 0.88
N TRP A 371 15.60 -12.59 1.85
CA TRP A 371 16.74 -11.96 2.54
C TRP A 371 17.15 -12.72 3.80
N TYR A 372 16.50 -13.85 4.08
CA TYR A 372 16.70 -14.68 5.27
C TYR A 372 16.69 -16.16 4.91
N ALA A 373 17.38 -16.95 5.73
CA ALA A 373 17.43 -18.40 5.59
C ALA A 373 16.16 -19.06 6.15
N SER A 374 15.77 -20.20 5.58
CA SER A 374 14.59 -20.93 6.02
C SER A 374 14.69 -21.38 7.49
N TYR A 375 15.89 -21.69 7.97
CA TYR A 375 16.13 -22.18 9.33
C TYR A 375 15.52 -21.28 10.41
N ASP A 376 15.80 -19.98 10.38
CA ASP A 376 15.32 -19.05 11.41
C ASP A 376 13.79 -18.94 11.40
N LEU A 377 13.17 -18.87 10.22
CA LEU A 377 11.71 -18.87 10.12
C LEU A 377 11.08 -20.16 10.65
N MET A 378 11.68 -21.32 10.36
CA MET A 378 11.18 -22.62 10.84
C MET A 378 11.40 -22.80 12.35
N ALA A 379 12.49 -22.25 12.90
CA ALA A 379 12.76 -22.22 14.33
C ALA A 379 11.76 -21.31 15.07
N ALA A 380 11.44 -20.15 14.50
CA ALA A 380 10.38 -19.28 15.01
C ALA A 380 9.02 -20.00 14.97
N TRP A 381 8.65 -20.59 13.83
CA TRP A 381 7.40 -21.33 13.68
C TRP A 381 7.24 -22.45 14.71
N ARG A 382 8.32 -23.22 14.96
CA ARG A 382 8.36 -24.24 16.02
C ARG A 382 8.03 -23.65 17.38
N GLY A 383 8.64 -22.51 17.72
CA GLY A 383 8.44 -21.86 19.02
C GLY A 383 7.00 -21.42 19.26
N PHE A 384 6.29 -20.99 18.21
CA PHE A 384 4.86 -20.69 18.29
C PHE A 384 3.99 -21.94 18.39
N VAL A 385 4.23 -22.95 17.56
CA VAL A 385 3.43 -24.20 17.53
C VAL A 385 3.47 -24.98 18.85
N TYR A 386 4.62 -24.95 19.53
CA TYR A 386 4.82 -25.63 20.81
C TYR A 386 4.79 -24.69 22.02
N ALA A 387 4.34 -23.44 21.84
CA ALA A 387 4.11 -22.54 22.96
C ALA A 387 3.03 -23.11 23.90
N THR A 388 3.13 -22.78 25.19
CA THR A 388 2.20 -23.31 26.20
C THR A 388 0.78 -22.78 25.99
N THR A 389 -0.23 -23.55 26.39
CA THR A 389 -1.64 -23.14 26.30
C THR A 389 -1.97 -21.88 27.12
N LYS A 390 -1.12 -21.52 28.10
CA LYS A 390 -1.24 -20.28 28.88
C LYS A 390 -1.08 -19.02 28.02
N CYS A 391 -0.51 -19.15 26.83
CA CYS A 391 -0.27 -18.05 25.89
C CYS A 391 -1.44 -17.78 24.93
N ARG A 392 -2.55 -18.52 25.04
CA ARG A 392 -3.65 -18.51 24.07
C ARG A 392 -4.51 -17.23 24.16
N SER A 393 -3.93 -16.09 23.83
CA SER A 393 -4.64 -14.83 23.61
C SER A 393 -5.05 -14.68 22.14
N LEU A 394 -5.97 -13.76 21.82
CA LEU A 394 -6.31 -13.42 20.43
C LEU A 394 -5.08 -12.94 19.64
N GLY A 395 -4.17 -12.22 20.30
CA GLY A 395 -2.91 -11.78 19.69
C GLY A 395 -2.00 -12.95 19.34
N PHE A 396 -1.92 -13.97 20.22
CA PHE A 396 -1.15 -15.18 19.95
C PHE A 396 -1.76 -16.00 18.81
N GLU A 397 -3.08 -16.20 18.79
CA GLU A 397 -3.75 -16.94 17.72
C GLU A 397 -3.56 -16.26 16.36
N HIS A 398 -3.67 -14.93 16.31
CA HIS A 398 -3.39 -14.16 15.09
C HIS A 398 -1.96 -14.37 14.59
N ASP A 399 -0.97 -14.23 15.48
CA ASP A 399 0.44 -14.34 15.09
C ASP A 399 0.83 -15.78 14.75
N LEU A 400 0.20 -16.79 15.38
CA LEU A 400 0.36 -18.20 15.02
C LEU A 400 -0.16 -18.49 13.61
N VAL A 401 -1.28 -17.88 13.20
CA VAL A 401 -1.80 -17.95 11.83
C VAL A 401 -0.83 -17.27 10.87
N ASP A 402 -0.37 -16.05 11.18
CA ASP A 402 0.51 -15.30 10.28
C ASP A 402 1.88 -15.97 10.08
N ILE A 403 2.49 -16.49 11.15
CA ILE A 403 3.78 -17.18 11.05
C ILE A 403 3.66 -18.52 10.30
N THR A 404 2.54 -19.24 10.49
CA THR A 404 2.28 -20.49 9.75
C THR A 404 2.05 -20.19 8.27
N ARG A 405 1.26 -19.16 7.95
CA ARG A 405 1.09 -18.64 6.59
C ARG A 405 2.44 -18.25 5.99
N GLN A 406 3.28 -17.53 6.72
CA GLN A 406 4.61 -17.12 6.24
C GLN A 406 5.52 -18.31 5.94
N ALA A 407 5.52 -19.33 6.81
CA ALA A 407 6.28 -20.55 6.61
C ALA A 407 5.82 -21.32 5.37
N LEU A 408 4.50 -21.45 5.16
CA LEU A 408 3.94 -22.11 3.97
C LEU A 408 4.19 -21.32 2.69
N GLN A 409 4.11 -19.99 2.74
CA GLN A 409 4.49 -19.13 1.62
C GLN A 409 5.96 -19.33 1.23
N TYR A 410 6.87 -19.38 2.21
CA TYR A 410 8.29 -19.67 1.97
C TYR A 410 8.48 -21.07 1.36
N ARG A 411 7.76 -22.08 1.87
CA ARG A 411 7.81 -23.44 1.31
C ARG A 411 7.26 -23.49 -0.12
N ALA A 412 6.19 -22.77 -0.43
CA ALA A 412 5.65 -22.67 -1.77
C ALA A 412 6.67 -22.05 -2.74
N ASP A 413 7.40 -21.00 -2.33
CA ASP A 413 8.49 -20.41 -3.11
C ASP A 413 9.62 -21.44 -3.39
N GLN A 414 10.01 -22.26 -2.40
CA GLN A 414 11.01 -23.31 -2.60
C GLN A 414 10.52 -24.44 -3.52
N LEU A 415 9.27 -24.88 -3.34
CA LEU A 415 8.65 -25.91 -4.18
C LEU A 415 8.55 -25.45 -5.63
N TYR A 416 8.28 -24.17 -5.85
CA TYR A 416 8.24 -23.58 -7.18
C TYR A 416 9.61 -23.58 -7.87
N LEU A 417 10.73 -23.46 -7.14
CA LEU A 417 12.07 -23.71 -7.73
C LEU A 417 12.21 -25.16 -8.24
N GLY A 418 11.57 -26.12 -7.56
CA GLY A 418 11.43 -27.49 -8.04
C GLY A 418 10.63 -27.58 -9.35
N VAL A 419 9.46 -26.92 -9.42
CA VAL A 419 8.65 -26.82 -10.65
C VAL A 419 9.50 -26.30 -11.80
N ARG A 420 10.23 -25.20 -11.61
CA ARG A 420 11.07 -24.59 -12.65
C ARG A 420 12.19 -25.49 -13.15
N ARG A 421 12.75 -26.35 -12.31
CA ARG A 421 13.78 -27.32 -12.71
C ARG A 421 13.21 -28.51 -13.48
N ALA A 422 11.94 -28.84 -13.24
CA ALA A 422 11.28 -29.97 -13.87
C ALA A 422 10.73 -29.65 -15.27
N VAL A 423 10.54 -28.35 -15.58
CA VAL A 423 10.24 -27.88 -16.95
C VAL A 423 11.36 -28.33 -17.90
N ASP A 424 10.98 -28.84 -19.08
CA ASP A 424 11.87 -29.38 -20.12
C ASP A 424 12.72 -30.60 -19.70
N ALA A 425 12.55 -31.12 -18.48
CA ALA A 425 13.34 -32.24 -17.96
C ALA A 425 12.57 -33.55 -17.97
N ASP A 426 11.40 -33.58 -17.32
CA ASP A 426 10.55 -34.78 -17.21
C ASP A 426 9.09 -34.38 -16.91
N PRO A 427 8.11 -34.77 -17.77
CA PRO A 427 6.70 -34.50 -17.53
C PRO A 427 6.19 -35.05 -16.19
N TRP A 428 6.71 -36.20 -15.73
CA TRP A 428 6.30 -36.77 -14.45
C TRP A 428 6.81 -35.94 -13.27
N ALA A 429 8.09 -35.55 -13.27
CA ALA A 429 8.67 -34.65 -12.30
C ALA A 429 7.95 -33.30 -12.26
N LEU A 430 7.59 -32.75 -13.42
CA LEU A 430 6.83 -31.49 -13.51
C LEU A 430 5.45 -31.63 -12.87
N ASN A 431 4.77 -32.75 -13.10
CA ASN A 431 3.47 -33.02 -12.48
C ASN A 431 3.58 -33.15 -10.95
N VAL A 432 4.54 -33.96 -10.46
CA VAL A 432 4.73 -34.18 -9.01
C VAL A 432 5.09 -32.89 -8.28
N THR A 433 6.04 -32.11 -8.83
CA THR A 433 6.43 -30.82 -8.23
C THR A 433 5.29 -29.81 -8.26
N SER A 434 4.49 -29.79 -9.34
CA SER A 434 3.29 -28.95 -9.44
C SER A 434 2.24 -29.29 -8.39
N LEU A 435 1.96 -30.59 -8.19
CA LEU A 435 1.00 -31.05 -7.18
C LEU A 435 1.46 -30.69 -5.76
N ARG A 436 2.76 -30.84 -5.46
CA ARG A 436 3.31 -30.45 -4.14
C ARG A 436 3.24 -28.95 -3.90
N PHE A 437 3.50 -28.14 -4.94
CA PHE A 437 3.32 -26.69 -4.85
C PHE A 437 1.86 -26.35 -4.54
N LEU A 438 0.90 -26.92 -5.27
CA LEU A 438 -0.54 -26.70 -5.02
C LEU A 438 -0.98 -27.17 -3.63
N ASP A 439 -0.46 -28.29 -3.14
CA ASP A 439 -0.72 -28.81 -1.80
C ASP A 439 -0.30 -27.83 -0.69
N ALA A 440 0.83 -27.11 -0.88
CA ALA A 440 1.23 -26.05 0.05
C ALA A 440 0.26 -24.86 0.05
N LEU A 441 -0.34 -24.50 -1.10
CA LEU A 441 -1.36 -23.44 -1.17
C LEU A 441 -2.68 -23.88 -0.52
N GLU A 442 -3.09 -25.14 -0.69
CA GLU A 442 -4.29 -25.69 -0.05
C GLU A 442 -4.14 -25.73 1.49
N ASP A 443 -2.97 -26.13 1.99
CA ASP A 443 -2.69 -26.09 3.43
C ASP A 443 -2.57 -24.67 3.98
N MET A 444 -2.06 -23.75 3.17
CA MET A 444 -2.05 -22.33 3.51
C MET A 444 -3.48 -21.79 3.60
N HIS A 445 -4.36 -22.13 2.65
CA HIS A 445 -5.79 -21.83 2.71
C HIS A 445 -6.42 -22.37 4.00
N LYS A 446 -6.21 -23.66 4.32
CA LYS A 446 -6.69 -24.30 5.55
C LYS A 446 -6.25 -23.57 6.82
N MET A 447 -5.02 -23.05 6.87
CA MET A 447 -4.56 -22.27 8.03
C MET A 447 -5.32 -20.95 8.15
N LEU A 448 -5.54 -20.25 7.03
CA LEU A 448 -6.19 -18.94 7.01
C LEU A 448 -7.67 -19.03 7.41
N GLU A 449 -8.36 -20.13 7.09
CA GLU A 449 -9.76 -20.38 7.51
C GLU A 449 -9.96 -20.44 9.03
N THR A 450 -8.89 -20.63 9.80
CA THR A 450 -8.97 -20.73 11.27
C THR A 450 -9.13 -19.38 11.96
N ASN A 451 -8.97 -18.25 11.24
CA ASN A 451 -9.01 -16.92 11.84
C ASN A 451 -9.60 -15.87 10.89
N TYR A 452 -10.69 -15.23 11.33
CA TYR A 452 -11.44 -14.24 10.54
C TYR A 452 -10.60 -13.04 10.07
N ALA A 453 -9.51 -12.70 10.77
CA ALA A 453 -8.60 -11.62 10.36
C ALA A 453 -7.88 -11.89 9.02
N PHE A 454 -7.95 -13.14 8.52
CA PHE A 454 -7.40 -13.56 7.25
C PHE A 454 -8.50 -13.97 6.25
N SER A 455 -9.69 -13.40 6.37
CA SER A 455 -10.82 -13.63 5.46
C SER A 455 -11.10 -12.40 4.58
N ALA A 456 -11.54 -12.67 3.35
CA ALA A 456 -12.11 -11.65 2.47
C ALA A 456 -13.55 -11.27 2.86
N ALA A 457 -14.22 -12.07 3.69
CA ALA A 457 -15.62 -11.84 4.04
C ALA A 457 -15.83 -10.49 4.73
N ASP A 458 -14.99 -10.14 5.71
CA ASP A 458 -15.04 -8.84 6.41
C ASP A 458 -14.89 -7.66 5.46
N TRP A 459 -13.95 -7.78 4.52
CA TRP A 459 -13.68 -6.74 3.52
C TRP A 459 -14.89 -6.47 2.63
N LEU A 460 -15.55 -7.53 2.16
CA LEU A 460 -16.73 -7.42 1.31
C LEU A 460 -17.99 -7.04 2.10
N GLU A 461 -18.13 -7.54 3.33
CA GLU A 461 -19.21 -7.14 4.23
C GLU A 461 -19.11 -5.66 4.59
N GLY A 462 -17.91 -5.16 4.89
CA GLY A 462 -17.68 -3.73 5.12
C GLY A 462 -18.06 -2.86 3.91
N ALA A 463 -17.77 -3.34 2.69
CA ALA A 463 -18.20 -2.66 1.46
C ALA A 463 -19.73 -2.63 1.32
N ARG A 464 -20.41 -3.77 1.55
CA ARG A 464 -21.89 -3.83 1.53
C ARG A 464 -22.53 -2.99 2.63
N ALA A 465 -21.98 -3.01 3.85
CA ALA A 465 -22.48 -2.23 4.99
C ALA A 465 -22.32 -0.70 4.79
N ALA A 466 -21.43 -0.29 3.87
CA ALA A 466 -21.30 1.10 3.48
C ALA A 466 -22.43 1.59 2.55
N ALA A 467 -23.18 0.68 1.93
CA ALA A 467 -24.26 0.99 0.99
C ALA A 467 -25.57 1.36 1.69
N SER A 468 -26.45 2.02 0.94
CA SER A 468 -27.81 2.40 1.36
C SER A 468 -28.88 1.51 0.76
N ASP A 469 -28.57 0.84 -0.35
CA ASP A 469 -29.45 -0.06 -1.09
C ASP A 469 -28.65 -1.17 -1.81
N HIS A 470 -29.36 -2.00 -2.56
CA HIS A 470 -28.78 -3.15 -3.26
C HIS A 470 -27.83 -2.76 -4.39
N ASP A 471 -28.12 -1.70 -5.15
CA ASP A 471 -27.31 -1.29 -6.29
C ASP A 471 -25.98 -0.67 -5.82
N GLU A 472 -26.03 0.12 -4.75
CA GLU A 472 -24.84 0.61 -4.06
C GLU A 472 -24.01 -0.53 -3.46
N ALA A 473 -24.66 -1.54 -2.86
CA ALA A 473 -23.96 -2.69 -2.29
C ALA A 473 -23.22 -3.47 -3.38
N PHE A 474 -23.86 -3.72 -4.52
CA PHE A 474 -23.25 -4.35 -5.68
C PHE A 474 -22.06 -3.54 -6.22
N LEU A 475 -22.21 -2.21 -6.35
CA LEU A 475 -21.14 -1.33 -6.80
C LEU A 475 -19.93 -1.37 -5.85
N TYR A 476 -20.16 -1.24 -4.55
CA TYR A 476 -19.10 -1.18 -3.54
C TYR A 476 -18.38 -2.51 -3.38
N GLU A 477 -19.12 -3.62 -3.40
CA GLU A 477 -18.52 -4.95 -3.39
C GLU A 477 -17.69 -5.21 -4.65
N THR A 478 -18.19 -4.83 -5.83
CA THR A 478 -17.44 -4.93 -7.09
C THR A 478 -16.13 -4.15 -7.01
N ASN A 479 -16.20 -2.90 -6.51
CA ASN A 479 -15.01 -2.07 -6.26
C ASN A 479 -14.01 -2.76 -5.32
N ALA A 480 -14.50 -3.32 -4.22
CA ALA A 480 -13.71 -4.02 -3.21
C ALA A 480 -13.00 -5.27 -3.78
N ARG A 481 -13.66 -6.02 -4.67
CA ARG A 481 -13.10 -7.20 -5.37
C ARG A 481 -12.03 -6.80 -6.38
N TYR A 482 -12.31 -5.78 -7.20
CA TYR A 482 -11.32 -5.27 -8.16
C TYR A 482 -10.06 -4.79 -7.43
N GLN A 483 -10.20 -4.01 -6.36
CA GLN A 483 -9.05 -3.43 -5.64
C GLN A 483 -8.02 -4.49 -5.23
N ILE A 484 -8.47 -5.65 -4.72
CA ILE A 484 -7.58 -6.71 -4.22
C ILE A 484 -7.11 -7.71 -5.29
N THR A 485 -7.58 -7.58 -6.55
CA THR A 485 -7.23 -8.49 -7.66
C THR A 485 -6.76 -7.73 -8.90
N LEU A 486 -7.66 -7.45 -9.85
CA LEU A 486 -7.35 -6.88 -11.16
C LEU A 486 -7.00 -5.39 -11.11
N TRP A 487 -7.47 -4.70 -10.08
CA TRP A 487 -7.33 -3.26 -9.82
C TRP A 487 -8.04 -2.37 -10.85
N GLY A 488 -7.77 -2.55 -12.14
CA GLY A 488 -8.45 -1.89 -13.26
C GLY A 488 -9.28 -2.87 -14.10
N PRO A 489 -10.04 -2.36 -15.09
CA PRO A 489 -10.97 -3.14 -15.90
C PRO A 489 -10.27 -4.27 -16.68
N ASN A 490 -9.03 -4.07 -17.10
CA ASN A 490 -8.26 -5.03 -17.89
C ASN A 490 -7.05 -5.58 -17.12
N GLY A 491 -6.99 -5.40 -15.79
CA GLY A 491 -5.83 -5.82 -15.01
C GLY A 491 -4.66 -4.84 -15.08
N GLU A 492 -4.91 -3.55 -15.21
CA GLU A 492 -3.92 -2.48 -15.38
C GLU A 492 -2.84 -2.49 -14.29
N VAL A 493 -3.23 -2.85 -13.05
CA VAL A 493 -2.32 -2.96 -11.89
C VAL A 493 -2.55 -4.27 -11.13
N GLU A 494 -2.73 -5.35 -11.89
CA GLU A 494 -3.04 -6.68 -11.38
C GLU A 494 -2.14 -7.13 -10.21
N ASP A 495 -2.75 -7.74 -9.20
CA ASP A 495 -2.14 -8.30 -7.99
C ASP A 495 -1.35 -7.27 -7.14
N TYR A 496 -1.47 -5.96 -7.39
CA TYR A 496 -0.77 -4.93 -6.61
C TYR A 496 -1.16 -4.94 -5.14
N ALA A 497 -2.47 -4.96 -4.88
CA ALA A 497 -3.04 -5.03 -3.53
C ALA A 497 -3.49 -6.45 -3.19
N CYS A 498 -2.73 -7.46 -3.63
CA CYS A 498 -2.99 -8.86 -3.36
C CYS A 498 -3.13 -9.14 -1.85
N LYS A 499 -3.96 -10.14 -1.51
CA LYS A 499 -4.23 -10.54 -0.13
C LYS A 499 -4.04 -12.04 0.01
N GLN A 500 -3.39 -12.46 1.10
CA GLN A 500 -3.31 -13.88 1.45
C GLN A 500 -4.45 -14.20 2.42
N TRP A 501 -5.67 -14.12 1.88
CA TRP A 501 -6.91 -14.43 2.59
C TRP A 501 -7.48 -15.76 2.13
N ALA A 502 -8.17 -16.47 3.01
CA ALA A 502 -8.65 -17.82 2.75
C ALA A 502 -9.42 -17.91 1.42
N GLU A 503 -10.45 -17.09 1.26
CA GLU A 503 -11.35 -17.17 0.10
C GLU A 503 -10.69 -16.66 -1.18
N VAL A 504 -9.69 -15.78 -1.07
CA VAL A 504 -8.88 -15.35 -2.23
C VAL A 504 -7.92 -16.47 -2.66
N LEU A 505 -7.33 -17.21 -1.72
CA LEU A 505 -6.56 -18.42 -2.05
C LEU A 505 -7.46 -19.44 -2.76
N GLN A 506 -8.62 -19.73 -2.18
CA GLN A 506 -9.55 -20.75 -2.67
C GLN A 506 -10.12 -20.44 -4.06
N HIS A 507 -10.60 -19.21 -4.26
CA HIS A 507 -11.36 -18.86 -5.47
C HIS A 507 -10.55 -18.11 -6.53
N TYR A 508 -9.36 -17.61 -6.19
CA TYR A 508 -8.53 -16.84 -7.11
C TYR A 508 -7.15 -17.48 -7.32
N TYR A 509 -6.29 -17.59 -6.30
CA TYR A 509 -4.90 -18.01 -6.54
C TYR A 509 -4.73 -19.51 -6.85
N ILE A 510 -5.38 -20.40 -6.09
CA ILE A 510 -5.27 -21.86 -6.30
C ILE A 510 -5.78 -22.24 -7.69
N PRO A 511 -6.97 -21.79 -8.15
CA PRO A 511 -7.44 -22.14 -9.49
C PRO A 511 -6.57 -21.55 -10.61
N ARG A 512 -6.01 -20.33 -10.44
CA ARG A 512 -5.04 -19.75 -11.39
C ARG A 512 -3.82 -20.67 -11.56
N TRP A 513 -3.18 -21.03 -10.45
CA TRP A 513 -2.00 -21.89 -10.46
C TRP A 513 -2.30 -23.30 -10.96
N ARG A 514 -3.44 -23.87 -10.56
CA ARG A 514 -3.86 -25.21 -10.99
C ARG A 514 -4.05 -25.28 -12.51
N ALA A 515 -4.82 -24.36 -13.08
CA ALA A 515 -5.04 -24.32 -14.53
C ALA A 515 -3.74 -24.11 -15.30
N PHE A 516 -2.88 -23.22 -14.80
CA PHE A 516 -1.58 -22.93 -15.41
C PHE A 516 -0.64 -24.15 -15.43
N LEU A 517 -0.44 -24.78 -14.26
CA LEU A 517 0.48 -25.91 -14.13
C LEU A 517 -0.04 -27.15 -14.84
N GLN A 518 -1.35 -27.40 -14.85
CA GLN A 518 -1.95 -28.49 -15.62
C GLN A 518 -1.74 -28.30 -17.13
N ALA A 519 -1.86 -27.08 -17.64
CA ALA A 519 -1.59 -26.77 -19.03
C ALA A 519 -0.09 -26.97 -19.36
N ALA A 520 0.82 -26.58 -18.45
CA ALA A 520 2.26 -26.81 -18.61
C ALA A 520 2.60 -28.31 -18.65
N VAL A 521 2.09 -29.10 -17.71
CA VAL A 521 2.26 -30.57 -17.67
C VAL A 521 1.71 -31.22 -18.94
N THR A 522 0.55 -30.77 -19.43
CA THR A 522 -0.07 -31.31 -20.65
C THR A 522 0.76 -30.99 -21.90
N ALA A 523 1.30 -29.78 -21.99
CA ALA A 523 2.17 -29.39 -23.09
C ALA A 523 3.46 -30.24 -23.10
N GLU A 524 4.10 -30.36 -21.93
CA GLU A 524 5.32 -31.16 -21.73
C GLU A 524 5.09 -32.63 -22.10
N ALA A 525 4.02 -33.25 -21.59
CA ALA A 525 3.68 -34.65 -21.87
C ALA A 525 3.38 -34.94 -23.36
N ARG A 526 3.01 -33.90 -24.14
CA ARG A 526 2.76 -33.99 -25.58
C ARG A 526 3.96 -33.57 -26.42
N GLY A 527 5.07 -33.16 -25.82
CA GLY A 527 6.20 -32.55 -26.53
C GLY A 527 5.83 -31.27 -27.27
N ALA A 528 4.81 -30.55 -26.82
CA ALA A 528 4.29 -29.34 -27.45
C ALA A 528 4.86 -28.09 -26.76
N ARG A 529 5.01 -26.99 -27.51
CA ARG A 529 5.41 -25.70 -26.96
C ARG A 529 4.34 -25.18 -26.00
N PHE A 530 4.73 -24.84 -24.77
CA PHE A 530 3.84 -24.18 -23.82
C PHE A 530 3.65 -22.69 -24.18
N ASP A 531 2.44 -22.34 -24.60
CA ASP A 531 2.05 -20.94 -24.81
C ASP A 531 1.58 -20.31 -23.49
N GLU A 532 2.53 -19.75 -22.76
CA GLU A 532 2.27 -19.12 -21.46
C GLU A 532 1.22 -18.00 -21.57
N ARG A 533 1.23 -17.22 -22.65
CA ARG A 533 0.33 -16.07 -22.80
C ARG A 533 -1.10 -16.53 -23.04
N ALA A 534 -1.30 -17.50 -23.93
CA ALA A 534 -2.62 -18.05 -24.19
C ALA A 534 -3.25 -18.67 -22.92
N VAL A 535 -2.45 -19.38 -22.12
CA VAL A 535 -2.93 -19.97 -20.86
C VAL A 535 -3.24 -18.88 -19.83
N GLN A 536 -2.38 -17.87 -19.72
CA GLN A 536 -2.64 -16.71 -18.85
C GLN A 536 -3.91 -15.95 -19.25
N ASP A 537 -4.22 -15.83 -20.53
CA ASP A 537 -5.44 -15.17 -21.02
C ASP A 537 -6.68 -16.07 -20.78
N ALA A 538 -6.55 -17.39 -20.90
CA ALA A 538 -7.61 -18.33 -20.51
C ALA A 538 -7.89 -18.29 -18.99
N VAL A 539 -6.85 -18.20 -18.16
CA VAL A 539 -6.96 -18.03 -16.71
C VAL A 539 -7.66 -16.72 -16.35
N ARG A 540 -7.35 -15.63 -17.07
CA ARG A 540 -8.07 -14.35 -16.92
C ARG A 540 -9.57 -14.53 -17.14
N ALA A 541 -9.94 -15.14 -18.27
CA ALA A 541 -11.33 -15.32 -18.65
C ALA A 541 -12.11 -16.27 -17.72
N SER A 542 -11.46 -17.34 -17.24
CA SER A 542 -12.14 -18.42 -16.52
C SER A 542 -12.08 -18.31 -14.99
N VAL A 543 -11.02 -17.70 -14.44
CA VAL A 543 -10.79 -17.64 -12.98
C VAL A 543 -10.86 -16.20 -12.50
N GLU A 544 -10.04 -15.32 -13.07
CA GLU A 544 -9.85 -13.99 -12.51
C GLU A 544 -11.11 -13.13 -12.66
N THR A 545 -11.81 -13.24 -13.79
CA THR A 545 -13.12 -12.61 -13.99
C THR A 545 -14.22 -13.29 -13.14
N ALA A 546 -14.17 -14.62 -12.97
CA ALA A 546 -15.17 -15.36 -12.20
C ALA A 546 -15.13 -15.00 -10.70
N PHE A 547 -13.96 -14.66 -10.17
CA PHE A 547 -13.81 -14.17 -8.80
C PHE A 547 -14.60 -12.88 -8.53
N LEU A 548 -14.88 -12.07 -9.54
CA LEU A 548 -15.64 -10.82 -9.39
C LEU A 548 -17.11 -11.06 -9.01
N SER A 549 -17.64 -12.27 -9.18
CA SER A 549 -19.03 -12.62 -8.88
C SER A 549 -19.19 -13.85 -7.99
N VAL A 550 -18.10 -14.50 -7.56
CA VAL A 550 -18.18 -15.68 -6.68
C VAL A 550 -18.71 -15.29 -5.29
N ASN A 551 -19.62 -16.09 -4.74
CA ASN A 551 -20.09 -15.87 -3.38
C ASN A 551 -18.96 -16.13 -2.38
N ILE A 552 -18.78 -15.22 -1.42
CA ILE A 552 -17.71 -15.28 -0.41
C ILE A 552 -18.35 -15.12 0.96
N ASP A 553 -18.26 -16.18 1.75
CA ASP A 553 -18.67 -16.25 3.15
C ASP A 553 -17.53 -16.87 3.95
N PHE A 554 -17.32 -16.39 5.19
CA PHE A 554 -16.31 -16.99 6.05
C PHE A 554 -16.83 -18.32 6.59
N ALA A 555 -16.23 -19.43 6.14
CA ALA A 555 -16.62 -20.76 6.59
C ALA A 555 -16.23 -21.01 8.06
N GLY A 556 -15.14 -20.41 8.53
CA GLY A 556 -14.61 -20.54 9.89
C GLY A 556 -14.42 -22.00 10.32
N SER A 557 -13.26 -22.58 10.02
CA SER A 557 -13.03 -24.02 10.25
C SER A 557 -11.74 -24.31 11.02
N GLY A 558 -11.80 -25.29 11.93
CA GLY A 558 -10.64 -25.80 12.66
C GLY A 558 -10.18 -24.94 13.85
N ASP A 559 -9.32 -25.54 14.68
CA ASP A 559 -8.64 -24.88 15.79
C ASP A 559 -7.22 -24.49 15.35
N ALA A 560 -6.90 -23.19 15.37
CA ALA A 560 -5.64 -22.67 14.84
C ALA A 560 -4.39 -23.37 15.41
N PRO A 561 -4.24 -23.59 16.74
CA PRO A 561 -3.14 -24.39 17.29
C PRO A 561 -3.05 -25.82 16.75
N THR A 562 -4.18 -26.50 16.62
CA THR A 562 -4.23 -27.88 16.10
C THR A 562 -3.82 -27.93 14.64
N VAL A 563 -4.36 -27.04 13.80
CA VAL A 563 -4.02 -26.95 12.38
C VAL A 563 -2.55 -26.57 12.20
N ALA A 564 -2.07 -25.55 12.90
CA ALA A 564 -0.67 -25.12 12.82
C ALA A 564 0.31 -26.25 13.18
N ARG A 565 -0.02 -27.09 14.18
CA ARG A 565 0.80 -28.27 14.52
C ARG A 565 0.85 -29.30 13.41
N GLN A 566 -0.30 -29.66 12.83
CA GLN A 566 -0.36 -30.60 11.71
C GLN A 566 0.47 -30.11 10.51
N LEU A 567 0.37 -28.80 10.22
CA LEU A 567 1.09 -28.19 9.12
C LEU A 567 2.60 -28.10 9.40
N TYR A 568 3.00 -27.84 10.65
CA TYR A 568 4.40 -27.89 11.07
C TYR A 568 5.00 -29.26 10.84
N GLU A 569 4.32 -30.32 11.27
CA GLU A 569 4.77 -31.71 11.08
C GLU A 569 4.92 -32.08 9.60
N LYS A 570 4.03 -31.56 8.74
CA LYS A 570 4.07 -31.80 7.30
C LYS A 570 5.17 -31.01 6.57
N TRP A 571 5.37 -29.74 6.91
CA TRP A 571 6.13 -28.80 6.07
C TRP A 571 7.43 -28.26 6.66
N ALA A 572 7.68 -28.42 7.97
CA ALA A 572 8.87 -27.85 8.60
C ALA A 572 10.18 -28.52 8.14
N PHE A 573 10.14 -29.80 7.76
CA PHE A 573 11.35 -30.61 7.47
C PHE A 573 11.31 -31.30 6.11
N VAL A 574 10.76 -30.64 5.09
CA VAL A 574 10.68 -31.21 3.75
C VAL A 574 12.08 -31.43 3.15
N PRO A 575 12.47 -32.67 2.81
CA PRO A 575 13.79 -32.95 2.30
C PRO A 575 13.96 -32.50 0.84
N GLY A 576 15.20 -32.18 0.46
CA GLY A 576 15.57 -31.89 -0.93
C GLY A 576 15.09 -30.53 -1.45
N LEU A 577 14.70 -29.60 -0.56
CA LEU A 577 14.42 -28.22 -0.93
C LEU A 577 15.69 -27.37 -0.82
N ASP A 578 16.00 -26.65 -1.88
CA ASP A 578 17.08 -25.66 -1.86
C ASP A 578 16.64 -24.42 -1.09
N GLU A 579 17.58 -23.74 -0.42
CA GLU A 579 17.33 -22.41 0.14
C GLU A 579 16.94 -21.43 -0.96
N LEU A 580 16.09 -20.45 -0.62
CA LEU A 580 15.81 -19.38 -1.56
C LEU A 580 17.08 -18.55 -1.80
N PRO A 581 17.37 -18.15 -3.05
CA PRO A 581 18.53 -17.32 -3.31
C PRO A 581 18.41 -16.00 -2.54
N PRO A 582 19.53 -15.42 -2.08
CA PRO A 582 19.52 -14.08 -1.55
C PRO A 582 18.96 -13.13 -2.62
N GLY A 583 18.17 -12.14 -2.21
CA GLY A 583 17.72 -11.08 -3.12
C GLY A 583 18.89 -10.45 -3.85
N LEU A 584 18.63 -9.87 -5.02
CA LEU A 584 19.67 -9.17 -5.79
C LEU A 584 20.44 -8.24 -4.84
N ALA A 585 21.72 -8.53 -4.63
CA ALA A 585 22.58 -7.60 -3.92
C ALA A 585 22.50 -6.25 -4.67
N PRO A 586 22.40 -5.11 -3.98
CA PRO A 586 22.51 -3.83 -4.66
C PRO A 586 23.79 -3.86 -5.49
N TRP A 587 23.67 -3.52 -6.76
CA TRP A 587 24.80 -2.98 -7.50
C TRP A 587 25.48 -1.98 -6.58
N ARG A 588 26.72 -2.25 -6.21
CA ARG A 588 27.52 -1.37 -5.37
C ARG A 588 27.38 0.04 -5.92
N SER A 589 27.00 0.97 -5.06
CA SER A 589 27.11 2.40 -5.30
C SER A 589 28.47 2.68 -5.94
N LEU A 590 28.46 3.01 -7.23
CA LEU A 590 29.56 3.74 -7.85
C LEU A 590 29.54 5.15 -7.26
N HIS A 591 30.06 5.29 -6.04
CA HIS A 591 30.79 6.49 -5.69
C HIS A 591 32.17 6.36 -6.31
N ALA A 592 32.29 6.87 -7.52
CA ALA A 592 33.55 7.33 -8.08
C ALA A 592 33.25 8.44 -9.10
N THR A 593 33.56 9.66 -8.69
CA THR A 593 34.18 10.73 -9.50
C THR A 593 33.41 11.33 -10.67
N ALA A 594 32.97 12.58 -10.46
CA ALA A 594 33.35 13.80 -11.21
C ALA A 594 33.23 13.83 -12.74
N THR A 595 32.80 15.01 -13.24
CA THR A 595 32.76 15.53 -14.62
C THR A 595 31.66 14.94 -15.51
N LEU A 596 30.71 15.68 -16.09
CA LEU A 596 30.53 17.11 -16.41
C LEU A 596 29.05 17.49 -16.27
#